data_AF-A0A8H5BWI5-F1
#
_entry.id   AF-A0A8H5BWI5-F1
#
_cell.length_a   1.000
_cell.length_b   1.000
_cell.length_c   1.000
_cell.angle_alpha   90.00
_cell.angle_beta   90.00
_cell.angle_gamma   90.00
#
_symmetry.space_group_name_H-M   'P 1'
#
loop_
_entity.id
_entity.type
_entity.pdbx_description
1 polymer ?
#
loop_
_entity_poly.entity_id
_entity_poly.type
_entity_poly.pdbx_seq_one_letter_code
_entity_poly.pdbx_strand_id
1 'polypeptide(L)'
;MMTPMRYVFLVLGIVISLHYIISFSNEDYGRATSLKKLKSVIGTDDNSANVPPYKIPIPEEYHIQKNVTSPHGRKANAAIVMLARNSDLNGVISSMKQMEDRFNKQFQYPYVFLNEQLFDEKFKQRVTEITDSKVDFGLIPKEHWVQPAHIDEAKATESRNKMMENNVIYGGSVPYRNMCRFNSGFFYRHELLKDYQYYWRVEPDVKFFCDLDYDPFLIMQDQNKMYGFTVSLYEYELTIPTLWDAVKEFIHAYPDLVSPDNAMQFLSDDGGESYNRCHFWSNFEIGNLDLWRSEPYSKFFDFLDQKGGFYYERWGDAPVHSIGAALFAKKDQIHFFNDIGYRHEPFQHCPQGAAHKKGKCWCDESQNFDYEWYSCLNRYDKMFT
;
A
#
# COMPACT_ATOMS: atom_id res chain seq x y z
N MET A 1 29.85 -28.08 -47.49
CA MET A 1 29.71 -27.38 -46.20
C MET A 1 28.33 -26.74 -46.14
N MET A 2 27.34 -27.41 -45.54
CA MET A 2 26.03 -26.81 -45.31
C MET A 2 26.15 -25.84 -44.14
N THR A 3 25.93 -24.57 -44.42
CA THR A 3 26.17 -23.46 -43.50
C THR A 3 25.28 -23.56 -42.24
N PRO A 4 25.85 -23.33 -41.04
CA PRO A 4 25.11 -23.23 -39.76
C PRO A 4 23.90 -22.29 -39.78
N MET A 5 23.88 -21.34 -40.72
CA MET A 5 22.76 -20.41 -40.97
C MET A 5 21.39 -21.08 -41.11
N ARG A 6 21.28 -22.27 -41.73
CA ARG A 6 19.97 -22.93 -41.89
C ARG A 6 19.36 -23.34 -40.55
N TYR A 7 20.19 -23.76 -39.60
CA TYR A 7 19.75 -24.11 -38.25
C TYR A 7 19.42 -22.86 -37.44
N VAL A 8 20.13 -21.75 -37.65
CA VAL A 8 19.82 -20.46 -37.00
C VAL A 8 18.43 -19.96 -37.43
N PHE A 9 18.12 -19.96 -38.73
CA PHE A 9 16.79 -19.55 -39.20
C PHE A 9 15.67 -20.47 -38.72
N LEU A 10 15.94 -21.78 -38.62
CA LEU A 10 14.97 -22.74 -38.12
C LEU A 10 14.68 -22.53 -36.62
N VAL A 11 15.73 -22.30 -35.82
CA VAL A 11 15.57 -21.99 -34.39
C VAL A 11 14.85 -20.65 -34.18
N LEU A 12 15.21 -19.61 -34.94
CA LEU A 12 14.52 -18.31 -34.91
C LEU A 12 13.05 -18.44 -35.29
N GLY A 13 12.74 -19.20 -36.34
CA GLY A 13 11.36 -19.50 -36.75
C GLY A 13 10.57 -20.16 -35.63
N ILE A 14 11.13 -21.19 -34.98
CA ILE A 14 10.49 -21.87 -33.84
C ILE A 14 10.26 -20.91 -32.67
N VAL A 15 11.25 -20.10 -32.31
CA VAL A 15 11.13 -19.13 -31.20
C VAL A 15 10.06 -18.08 -31.51
N ILE A 16 10.04 -17.52 -32.71
CA ILE A 16 9.03 -16.53 -33.12
C ILE A 16 7.63 -17.15 -33.16
N SER A 17 7.49 -18.36 -33.68
CA SER A 17 6.21 -19.07 -33.70
C SER A 17 5.71 -19.39 -32.28
N LEU A 18 6.58 -19.89 -31.40
CA LEU A 18 6.23 -20.14 -29.99
C LEU A 18 5.86 -18.84 -29.28
N HIS A 19 6.62 -17.78 -29.49
CA HIS A 19 6.32 -16.46 -28.95
C HIS A 19 4.95 -15.97 -29.40
N TYR A 20 4.61 -16.07 -30.70
CA TYR A 20 3.29 -15.70 -31.21
C TYR A 20 2.19 -16.58 -30.60
N ILE A 21 2.36 -17.89 -30.55
CA ILE A 21 1.38 -18.81 -29.98
C ILE A 21 1.12 -18.44 -28.51
N ILE A 22 2.17 -18.28 -27.70
CA ILE A 22 2.05 -17.96 -26.28
C ILE A 22 1.50 -16.53 -26.09
N SER A 23 1.89 -15.58 -26.93
CA SER A 23 1.38 -14.20 -26.93
C SER A 23 -0.13 -14.12 -27.18
N PHE A 24 -0.69 -15.05 -27.97
CA PHE A 24 -2.12 -15.08 -28.25
C PHE A 24 -2.88 -16.00 -27.28
N SER A 25 -2.24 -17.04 -26.75
CA SER A 25 -2.89 -17.98 -25.83
C SER A 25 -2.79 -17.57 -24.36
N ASN A 26 -1.86 -16.69 -24.01
CA ASN A 26 -1.67 -16.19 -22.65
C ASN A 26 -1.60 -14.66 -22.68
N GLU A 27 -2.64 -14.03 -22.14
CA GLU A 27 -2.83 -12.57 -22.18
C GLU A 27 -1.72 -11.82 -21.43
N ASP A 28 -1.23 -12.37 -20.31
CA ASP A 28 -0.16 -11.79 -19.51
C ASP A 28 1.19 -11.82 -20.25
N TYR A 29 1.54 -12.95 -20.88
CA TYR A 29 2.73 -13.07 -21.70
C TYR A 29 2.65 -12.15 -22.92
N GLY A 30 1.52 -12.15 -23.64
CA GLY A 30 1.31 -11.29 -24.81
C GLY A 30 1.44 -9.81 -24.50
N ARG A 31 0.94 -9.35 -23.36
CA ARG A 31 1.14 -7.97 -22.87
C ARG A 31 2.59 -7.71 -22.49
N ALA A 32 3.20 -8.59 -21.70
CA ALA A 32 4.59 -8.47 -21.23
C ALA A 32 5.56 -8.32 -22.40
N THR A 33 5.30 -9.03 -23.49
CA THR A 33 6.18 -9.04 -24.67
C THR A 33 5.66 -8.21 -25.84
N SER A 34 4.60 -7.42 -25.64
CA SER A 34 4.03 -6.58 -26.70
C SER A 34 5.03 -5.51 -27.15
N LEU A 35 5.03 -5.18 -28.44
CA LEU A 35 5.91 -4.14 -29.00
C LEU A 35 5.68 -2.75 -28.36
N LYS A 36 4.47 -2.47 -27.83
CA LYS A 36 4.16 -1.22 -27.10
C LYS A 36 4.88 -1.18 -25.75
N LYS A 37 4.87 -2.29 -24.99
CA LYS A 37 5.58 -2.43 -23.71
C LYS A 37 7.09 -2.59 -23.90
N LEU A 38 7.54 -3.28 -24.95
CA LEU A 38 8.95 -3.33 -25.32
C LEU A 38 9.47 -1.94 -25.72
N LYS A 39 8.67 -1.13 -26.42
CA LYS A 39 9.01 0.26 -26.72
C LYS A 39 9.02 1.16 -25.49
N SER A 40 8.18 0.93 -24.48
CA SER A 40 8.27 1.69 -23.22
C SER A 40 9.45 1.26 -22.34
N VAL A 41 9.96 0.03 -22.51
CA VAL A 41 11.15 -0.49 -21.79
C VAL A 41 12.45 -0.13 -22.52
N ILE A 42 12.45 -0.09 -23.85
CA ILE A 42 13.63 0.19 -24.70
C ILE A 42 13.68 1.67 -25.13
N GLY A 43 12.54 2.35 -25.18
CA GLY A 43 12.44 3.76 -25.50
C GLY A 43 12.68 4.62 -24.27
N THR A 44 13.84 5.24 -24.22
CA THR A 44 14.12 6.44 -23.43
C THR A 44 13.21 7.57 -23.93
N ASP A 45 11.98 7.65 -23.44
CA ASP A 45 11.22 8.91 -23.46
C ASP A 45 11.80 9.83 -22.37
N ASP A 46 12.94 10.42 -22.72
CA ASP A 46 13.80 11.31 -21.94
C ASP A 46 13.13 12.65 -21.54
N ASN A 47 11.83 12.80 -21.82
CA ASN A 47 11.00 13.94 -21.38
C ASN A 47 10.09 13.62 -20.18
N SER A 48 10.05 12.36 -19.73
CA SER A 48 9.27 11.93 -18.54
C SER A 48 10.06 11.96 -17.23
N ALA A 49 11.38 12.17 -17.29
CA ALA A 49 12.27 12.03 -16.13
C ALA A 49 12.07 13.09 -15.03
N ASN A 50 11.43 14.22 -15.34
CA ASN A 50 11.32 15.39 -14.44
C ASN A 50 9.90 15.65 -13.92
N VAL A 51 8.98 14.68 -14.01
CA VAL A 51 7.60 14.84 -13.54
C VAL A 51 7.18 13.61 -12.71
N PRO A 52 6.57 13.81 -11.53
CA PRO A 52 6.01 12.70 -10.75
C PRO A 52 5.07 11.80 -11.56
N PRO A 53 5.18 10.45 -11.47
CA PRO A 53 4.46 9.53 -12.34
C PRO A 53 2.93 9.68 -12.35
N TYR A 54 2.35 10.10 -11.22
CA TYR A 54 0.90 10.28 -11.09
C TYR A 54 0.34 11.47 -11.89
N LYS A 55 1.19 12.38 -12.36
CA LYS A 55 0.76 13.50 -13.23
C LYS A 55 0.49 13.04 -14.66
N ILE A 56 0.89 11.82 -15.01
CA ILE A 56 0.52 11.16 -16.27
C ILE A 56 -0.91 10.62 -16.11
N PRO A 57 -1.88 11.09 -16.93
CA PRO A 57 -3.25 10.62 -16.83
C PRO A 57 -3.38 9.12 -17.06
N ILE A 58 -4.32 8.50 -16.35
CA ILE A 58 -4.68 7.10 -16.57
C ILE A 58 -5.20 6.95 -18.02
N PRO A 59 -4.66 5.99 -18.80
CA PRO A 59 -5.12 5.78 -20.17
C PRO A 59 -6.61 5.41 -20.24
N GLU A 60 -7.32 5.92 -21.24
CA GLU A 60 -8.78 5.71 -21.40
C GLU A 60 -9.18 4.22 -21.47
N GLU A 61 -8.25 3.34 -21.86
CA GLU A 61 -8.43 1.88 -21.87
C GLU A 61 -8.64 1.24 -20.49
N TYR A 62 -8.27 1.93 -19.39
CA TYR A 62 -8.55 1.46 -18.03
C TYR A 62 -9.95 1.85 -17.53
N HIS A 63 -10.54 2.89 -18.12
CA HIS A 63 -11.82 3.41 -17.68
C HIS A 63 -12.98 2.61 -18.28
N ILE A 64 -14.00 2.38 -17.46
CA ILE A 64 -15.18 1.62 -17.85
C ILE A 64 -16.00 2.43 -18.84
N GLN A 65 -16.14 1.89 -20.05
CA GLN A 65 -16.90 2.53 -21.10
C GLN A 65 -18.39 2.58 -20.72
N LYS A 66 -18.99 3.76 -20.92
CA LYS A 66 -20.44 3.96 -20.80
C LYS A 66 -21.12 2.95 -21.74
N ASN A 67 -21.98 2.07 -21.20
CA ASN A 67 -22.78 1.02 -21.85
C ASN A 67 -22.32 -0.44 -21.66
N VAL A 68 -21.35 -0.73 -20.80
CA VAL A 68 -21.07 -2.11 -20.38
C VAL A 68 -21.94 -2.46 -19.16
N THR A 69 -22.91 -3.37 -19.34
CA THR A 69 -23.91 -3.77 -18.33
C THR A 69 -23.49 -4.95 -17.45
N SER A 70 -22.31 -5.52 -17.66
CA SER A 70 -21.74 -6.62 -16.87
C SER A 70 -20.20 -6.50 -16.89
N PRO A 71 -19.49 -6.63 -15.76
CA PRO A 71 -18.03 -6.54 -15.75
C PRO A 71 -17.45 -7.80 -16.41
N HIS A 72 -17.16 -7.75 -17.71
CA HIS A 72 -16.30 -8.72 -18.37
C HIS A 72 -15.09 -7.99 -18.94
N GLY A 73 -14.07 -7.92 -18.10
CA GLY A 73 -12.76 -7.30 -18.32
C GLY A 73 -11.83 -7.80 -17.21
N ARG A 74 -10.52 -7.66 -17.41
CA ARG A 74 -9.47 -8.16 -16.51
C ARG A 74 -9.74 -7.77 -15.05
N LYS A 75 -9.35 -8.63 -14.11
CA LYS A 75 -9.45 -8.40 -12.67
C LYS A 75 -8.15 -8.84 -12.03
N ALA A 76 -7.59 -8.00 -11.16
CA ALA A 76 -6.38 -8.33 -10.43
C ALA A 76 -6.68 -9.37 -9.32
N ASN A 77 -5.65 -10.06 -8.86
CA ASN A 77 -5.77 -10.90 -7.67
C ASN A 77 -5.64 -10.04 -6.40
N ALA A 78 -6.76 -9.54 -5.88
CA ALA A 78 -6.76 -8.59 -4.77
C ALA A 78 -7.92 -8.78 -3.77
N ALA A 79 -7.76 -8.22 -2.58
CA ALA A 79 -8.81 -8.13 -1.56
C ALA A 79 -8.82 -6.74 -0.89
N ILE A 80 -9.98 -6.34 -0.39
CA ILE A 80 -10.11 -5.20 0.52
C ILE A 80 -9.95 -5.73 1.94
N VAL A 81 -9.09 -5.10 2.75
CA VAL A 81 -8.71 -5.61 4.08
C VAL A 81 -9.06 -4.58 5.14
N MET A 82 -9.75 -5.01 6.19
CA MET A 82 -10.08 -4.16 7.34
C MET A 82 -9.72 -4.88 8.65
N LEU A 83 -8.89 -4.23 9.47
CA LEU A 83 -8.71 -4.60 10.87
C LEU A 83 -9.75 -3.84 11.69
N ALA A 84 -10.68 -4.52 12.34
CA ALA A 84 -11.76 -3.87 13.08
C ALA A 84 -12.18 -4.68 14.29
N ARG A 85 -12.59 -4.00 15.35
CA ARG A 85 -13.24 -4.62 16.51
C ARG A 85 -14.75 -4.68 16.30
N ASN A 86 -15.43 -5.55 17.07
CA ASN A 86 -16.90 -5.61 17.06
C ASN A 86 -17.54 -4.25 17.40
N SER A 87 -16.88 -3.44 18.24
CA SER A 87 -17.30 -2.08 18.60
C SER A 87 -17.29 -1.09 17.44
N ASP A 88 -16.52 -1.36 16.40
CA ASP A 88 -16.26 -0.42 15.30
C ASP A 88 -17.33 -0.54 14.19
N LEU A 89 -18.35 -1.39 14.38
CA LEU A 89 -19.35 -1.75 13.37
C LEU A 89 -19.95 -0.53 12.67
N ASN A 90 -20.32 0.53 13.38
CA ASN A 90 -20.93 1.70 12.75
C ASN A 90 -19.95 2.42 11.80
N GLY A 91 -18.70 2.57 12.20
CA GLY A 91 -17.64 3.16 11.38
C GLY A 91 -17.27 2.28 10.19
N VAL A 92 -17.28 0.96 10.38
CA VAL A 92 -17.12 -0.03 9.30
C VAL A 92 -18.24 0.11 8.27
N ILE A 93 -19.51 0.11 8.69
CA ILE A 93 -20.66 0.25 7.79
C ILE A 93 -20.60 1.58 7.04
N SER A 94 -20.21 2.68 7.70
CA SER A 94 -20.07 3.99 7.03
C SER A 94 -18.99 3.98 5.94
N SER A 95 -17.85 3.32 6.21
CA SER A 95 -16.71 3.25 5.30
C SER A 95 -16.99 2.32 4.13
N MET A 96 -17.48 1.10 4.42
CA MET A 96 -17.89 0.12 3.41
C MET A 96 -18.96 0.68 2.48
N LYS A 97 -19.98 1.37 3.01
CA LYS A 97 -21.06 1.90 2.16
C LYS A 97 -20.52 2.89 1.12
N GLN A 98 -19.59 3.76 1.53
CA GLN A 98 -18.95 4.69 0.61
C GLN A 98 -18.03 3.95 -0.37
N MET A 99 -17.26 2.97 0.09
CA MET A 99 -16.42 2.18 -0.81
C MET A 99 -17.24 1.43 -1.87
N GLU A 100 -18.37 0.84 -1.48
CA GLU A 100 -19.32 0.21 -2.40
C GLU A 100 -19.87 1.22 -3.41
N ASP A 101 -20.34 2.38 -2.95
CA ASP A 101 -20.94 3.40 -3.80
C ASP A 101 -19.95 4.00 -4.81
N ARG A 102 -18.68 4.14 -4.41
CA ARG A 102 -17.64 4.79 -5.22
C ARG A 102 -16.85 3.84 -6.08
N PHE A 103 -16.75 2.57 -5.72
CA PHE A 103 -15.84 1.62 -6.36
C PHE A 103 -16.41 0.20 -6.36
N ASN A 104 -16.52 -0.41 -5.19
CA ASN A 104 -16.52 -1.88 -5.12
C ASN A 104 -17.80 -2.55 -5.62
N LYS A 105 -18.93 -1.83 -5.68
CA LYS A 105 -20.16 -2.35 -6.31
C LYS A 105 -19.93 -2.73 -7.77
N GLN A 106 -19.02 -2.03 -8.46
CA GLN A 106 -18.72 -2.25 -9.87
C GLN A 106 -17.68 -3.35 -10.10
N PHE A 107 -16.67 -3.47 -9.22
CA PHE A 107 -15.52 -4.38 -9.40
C PHE A 107 -15.61 -5.67 -8.58
N GLN A 108 -16.40 -5.66 -7.50
CA GLN A 108 -16.75 -6.81 -6.67
C GLN A 108 -15.53 -7.53 -6.06
N TYR A 109 -14.56 -6.79 -5.54
CA TYR A 109 -13.44 -7.38 -4.80
C TYR A 109 -13.90 -7.90 -3.44
N PRO A 110 -13.38 -9.05 -2.99
CA PRO A 110 -13.73 -9.62 -1.70
C PRO A 110 -13.23 -8.77 -0.54
N TYR A 111 -13.96 -8.77 0.57
CA TYR A 111 -13.53 -8.18 1.83
C TYR A 111 -12.95 -9.24 2.77
N VAL A 112 -11.85 -8.91 3.43
CA VAL A 112 -11.24 -9.70 4.51
C VAL A 112 -11.23 -8.86 5.77
N PHE A 113 -12.02 -9.27 6.76
CA PHE A 113 -12.07 -8.66 8.08
C PHE A 113 -11.19 -9.44 9.04
N LEU A 114 -10.30 -8.75 9.74
CA LEU A 114 -9.42 -9.33 10.77
C LEU A 114 -9.71 -8.69 12.12
N ASN A 115 -9.62 -9.47 13.20
CA ASN A 115 -9.87 -9.01 14.57
C ASN A 115 -9.09 -9.88 15.57
N GLU A 116 -8.65 -9.30 16.69
CA GLU A 116 -8.01 -10.04 17.78
C GLU A 116 -8.99 -10.90 18.58
N GLN A 117 -10.30 -10.72 18.36
CA GLN A 117 -11.40 -11.50 18.91
C GLN A 117 -12.29 -12.05 17.78
N LEU A 118 -13.12 -13.04 18.11
CA LEU A 118 -14.14 -13.50 17.17
C LEU A 118 -15.13 -12.36 16.87
N PHE A 119 -15.42 -12.17 15.58
CA PHE A 119 -16.53 -11.31 15.19
C PHE A 119 -17.86 -11.89 15.66
N ASP A 120 -18.71 -11.04 16.24
CA ASP A 120 -20.05 -11.43 16.65
C ASP A 120 -21.00 -11.57 15.45
N GLU A 121 -22.10 -12.29 15.64
CA GLU A 121 -23.05 -12.56 14.56
C GLU A 121 -23.73 -11.28 14.05
N LYS A 122 -23.90 -10.27 14.91
CA LYS A 122 -24.46 -8.98 14.51
C LYS A 122 -23.51 -8.26 13.54
N PHE A 123 -22.22 -8.28 13.80
CA PHE A 123 -21.19 -7.69 12.95
C PHE A 123 -21.18 -8.39 11.58
N LYS A 124 -21.07 -9.72 11.58
CA LYS A 124 -21.04 -10.51 10.33
C LYS A 124 -22.29 -10.29 9.50
N GLN A 125 -23.47 -10.33 10.12
CA GLN A 125 -24.74 -10.10 9.45
C GLN A 125 -24.77 -8.72 8.80
N ARG A 126 -24.49 -7.65 9.57
CA ARG A 126 -24.59 -6.27 9.09
C ARG A 126 -23.61 -5.95 7.96
N VAL A 127 -22.40 -6.47 8.04
CA VAL A 127 -21.39 -6.32 6.98
C VAL A 127 -21.80 -7.05 5.71
N THR A 128 -22.32 -8.27 5.83
CA THR A 128 -22.76 -9.08 4.68
C THR A 128 -24.01 -8.50 4.01
N GLU A 129 -24.91 -7.85 4.76
CA GLU A 129 -26.15 -7.24 4.21
C GLU A 129 -25.91 -6.05 3.26
N ILE A 130 -24.72 -5.43 3.26
CA ILE A 130 -24.48 -4.17 2.54
C ILE A 130 -23.58 -4.31 1.31
N THR A 131 -23.14 -5.52 0.97
CA THR A 131 -22.32 -5.80 -0.23
C THR A 131 -22.74 -7.11 -0.87
N ASP A 132 -22.65 -7.17 -2.20
CA ASP A 132 -22.80 -8.43 -2.96
C ASP A 132 -21.46 -9.18 -3.08
N SER A 133 -20.35 -8.58 -2.64
CA SER A 133 -19.02 -9.18 -2.69
C SER A 133 -18.84 -10.24 -1.61
N LYS A 134 -17.96 -11.22 -1.85
CA LYS A 134 -17.57 -12.20 -0.83
C LYS A 134 -16.96 -11.49 0.39
N VAL A 135 -17.32 -11.93 1.59
CA VAL A 135 -16.75 -11.45 2.85
C VAL A 135 -16.20 -12.62 3.65
N ASP A 136 -14.94 -12.54 4.03
CA ASP A 136 -14.27 -13.50 4.92
C ASP A 136 -13.96 -12.83 6.27
N PHE A 137 -14.13 -13.56 7.37
CA PHE A 137 -13.87 -13.08 8.74
C PHE A 137 -12.79 -13.95 9.39
N GLY A 138 -11.65 -13.34 9.77
CA GLY A 138 -10.49 -14.01 10.34
C GLY A 138 -10.21 -13.61 11.78
N LEU A 139 -9.93 -14.60 12.62
CA LEU A 139 -9.37 -14.39 13.96
C LEU A 139 -7.84 -14.33 13.86
N ILE A 140 -7.25 -13.26 14.37
CA ILE A 140 -5.80 -13.12 14.40
C ILE A 140 -5.19 -14.16 15.36
N PRO A 141 -4.19 -14.95 14.93
CA PRO A 141 -3.46 -15.84 15.82
C PRO A 141 -2.86 -15.04 16.99
N LYS A 142 -3.01 -15.57 18.21
CA LYS A 142 -2.67 -14.84 19.43
C LYS A 142 -1.22 -14.37 19.43
N GLU A 143 -0.31 -15.20 18.94
CA GLU A 143 1.13 -14.96 18.79
C GLU A 143 1.48 -13.79 17.85
N HIS A 144 0.59 -13.46 16.91
CA HIS A 144 0.76 -12.33 15.99
C HIS A 144 0.25 -11.01 16.59
N TRP A 145 -0.59 -11.08 17.63
CA TRP A 145 -1.20 -9.90 18.26
C TRP A 145 -0.53 -9.49 19.56
N VAL A 146 -0.21 -10.43 20.44
CA VAL A 146 0.26 -10.11 21.80
C VAL A 146 1.72 -9.70 21.83
N GLN A 147 2.10 -8.98 22.89
CA GLN A 147 3.49 -8.63 23.17
C GLN A 147 4.36 -9.90 23.26
N PRO A 148 5.48 -9.95 22.53
CA PRO A 148 6.35 -11.12 22.52
C PRO A 148 7.16 -11.22 23.82
N ALA A 149 7.57 -12.44 24.15
CA ALA A 149 8.16 -12.78 25.45
C ALA A 149 9.54 -12.14 25.73
N HIS A 150 10.26 -11.69 24.70
CA HIS A 150 11.56 -11.02 24.85
C HIS A 150 11.44 -9.55 25.30
N ILE A 151 10.22 -8.99 25.34
CA ILE A 151 9.97 -7.63 25.81
C ILE A 151 9.95 -7.60 27.33
N ASP A 152 10.78 -6.75 27.92
CA ASP A 152 10.77 -6.42 29.35
C ASP A 152 9.54 -5.56 29.65
N GLU A 153 8.55 -6.16 30.29
CA GLU A 153 7.29 -5.50 30.62
C GLU A 153 7.45 -4.35 31.62
N ALA A 154 8.43 -4.40 32.52
CA ALA A 154 8.67 -3.31 33.47
C ALA A 154 9.19 -2.08 32.73
N LYS A 155 10.17 -2.28 31.83
CA LYS A 155 10.69 -1.21 30.96
C LYS A 155 9.62 -0.66 30.02
N ALA A 156 8.80 -1.53 29.41
CA ALA A 156 7.71 -1.10 28.55
C ALA A 156 6.66 -0.28 29.33
N THR A 157 6.32 -0.69 30.56
CA THR A 157 5.42 0.04 31.45
C THR A 157 5.94 1.44 31.78
N GLU A 158 7.23 1.56 32.12
CA GLU A 158 7.86 2.85 32.40
C GLU A 158 7.77 3.80 31.18
N SER A 159 8.07 3.30 29.99
CA SER A 159 7.94 4.08 28.75
C SER A 159 6.51 4.54 28.50
N ARG A 160 5.52 3.66 28.69
CA ARG A 160 4.10 4.01 28.57
C ARG A 160 3.69 5.10 29.55
N ASN A 161 4.13 5.02 30.80
CA ASN A 161 3.87 6.04 31.82
C ASN A 161 4.48 7.39 31.41
N LYS A 162 5.75 7.40 30.97
CA LYS A 162 6.41 8.60 30.47
C LYS A 162 5.70 9.20 29.25
N MET A 163 5.22 8.38 28.32
CA MET A 163 4.46 8.87 27.16
C MET A 163 3.10 9.45 27.55
N MET A 164 2.42 8.89 28.56
CA MET A 164 1.19 9.48 29.11
C MET A 164 1.45 10.84 29.77
N GLU A 165 2.51 10.96 30.57
CA GLU A 165 2.93 12.23 31.18
C GLU A 165 3.22 13.31 30.14
N ASN A 166 3.77 12.92 28.98
CA ASN A 166 4.05 13.82 27.86
C ASN A 166 2.87 14.01 26.90
N ASN A 167 1.66 13.56 27.25
CA ASN A 167 0.44 13.67 26.43
C ASN A 167 0.58 13.10 25.01
N VAL A 168 1.41 12.07 24.82
CA VAL A 168 1.54 11.39 23.53
C VAL A 168 0.25 10.60 23.26
N ILE A 169 -0.39 10.84 22.11
CA ILE A 169 -1.61 10.12 21.72
C ILE A 169 -1.36 8.60 21.76
N TYR A 170 -2.28 7.84 22.36
CA TYR A 170 -2.11 6.40 22.62
C TYR A 170 -0.86 5.99 23.42
N GLY A 171 -0.17 6.92 24.07
CA GLY A 171 1.07 6.69 24.80
C GLY A 171 1.00 5.55 25.82
N GLY A 172 -0.14 5.42 26.52
CA GLY A 172 -0.40 4.34 27.47
C GLY A 172 -1.01 3.06 26.90
N SER A 173 -1.36 3.02 25.61
CA SER A 173 -2.16 1.93 25.05
C SER A 173 -1.32 0.74 24.59
N VAL A 174 -1.51 -0.41 25.24
CA VAL A 174 -0.95 -1.70 24.80
C VAL A 174 -1.67 -2.23 23.55
N PRO A 175 -3.02 -2.22 23.46
CA PRO A 175 -3.71 -2.66 22.24
C PRO A 175 -3.30 -1.89 20.99
N TYR A 176 -3.00 -0.59 21.11
CA TYR A 176 -2.53 0.21 19.98
C TYR A 176 -1.15 -0.23 19.50
N ARG A 177 -0.23 -0.58 20.40
CA ARG A 177 1.09 -1.11 20.05
C ARG A 177 1.01 -2.48 19.39
N ASN A 178 0.13 -3.34 19.91
CA ASN A 178 -0.19 -4.62 19.27
C ASN A 178 -0.70 -4.42 17.85
N MET A 179 -1.60 -3.46 17.63
CA MET A 179 -2.10 -3.09 16.31
C MET A 179 -0.97 -2.62 15.38
N CYS A 180 -0.12 -1.69 15.84
CA CYS A 180 1.00 -1.20 15.04
C CYS A 180 1.97 -2.33 14.66
N ARG A 181 2.30 -3.22 15.61
CA ARG A 181 3.13 -4.41 15.33
C ARG A 181 2.44 -5.38 14.36
N PHE A 182 1.16 -5.65 14.56
CA PHE A 182 0.37 -6.54 13.70
C PHE A 182 0.32 -6.06 12.25
N ASN A 183 0.02 -4.77 12.05
CA ASN A 183 0.04 -4.17 10.71
C ASN A 183 1.45 -4.13 10.13
N SER A 184 2.49 -3.88 10.94
CA SER A 184 3.88 -3.88 10.45
C SER A 184 4.34 -5.28 9.98
N GLY A 185 3.95 -6.35 10.67
CA GLY A 185 4.63 -7.64 10.54
C GLY A 185 3.78 -8.85 10.18
N PHE A 186 2.45 -8.79 10.35
CA PHE A 186 1.66 -10.01 10.44
C PHE A 186 0.39 -10.04 9.61
N PHE A 187 -0.26 -8.90 9.32
CA PHE A 187 -1.53 -8.93 8.58
C PHE A 187 -1.39 -9.69 7.24
N TYR A 188 -0.35 -9.40 6.46
CA TYR A 188 -0.06 -10.03 5.17
C TYR A 188 0.31 -11.53 5.25
N ARG A 189 0.57 -12.03 6.46
CA ARG A 189 0.86 -13.45 6.78
C ARG A 189 -0.40 -14.22 7.19
N HIS A 190 -1.52 -13.54 7.42
CA HIS A 190 -2.78 -14.18 7.78
C HIS A 190 -3.25 -15.14 6.69
N GLU A 191 -3.85 -16.27 7.08
CA GLU A 191 -4.21 -17.33 6.13
C GLU A 191 -5.17 -16.85 5.02
N LEU A 192 -6.12 -15.98 5.37
CA LEU A 192 -7.06 -15.38 4.42
C LEU A 192 -6.40 -14.46 3.39
N LEU A 193 -5.14 -14.05 3.60
CA LEU A 193 -4.43 -13.21 2.66
C LEU A 193 -3.42 -13.98 1.80
N LYS A 194 -3.12 -15.24 2.10
CA LYS A 194 -2.09 -16.04 1.41
C LYS A 194 -2.26 -16.07 -0.11
N ASP A 195 -3.49 -16.20 -0.57
CA ASP A 195 -3.81 -16.38 -1.99
C ASP A 195 -3.96 -15.06 -2.76
N TYR A 196 -3.92 -13.90 -2.09
CA TYR A 196 -4.01 -12.60 -2.74
C TYR A 196 -2.63 -12.03 -3.07
N GLN A 197 -2.54 -11.27 -4.16
CA GLN A 197 -1.35 -10.53 -4.55
C GLN A 197 -1.40 -9.08 -4.08
N TYR A 198 -2.58 -8.44 -4.18
CA TYR A 198 -2.76 -7.06 -3.75
C TYR A 198 -3.76 -6.96 -2.60
N TYR A 199 -3.63 -5.91 -1.80
CA TYR A 199 -4.62 -5.53 -0.81
C TYR A 199 -4.95 -4.04 -0.89
N TRP A 200 -6.18 -3.69 -0.53
CA TRP A 200 -6.56 -2.31 -0.23
C TRP A 200 -6.95 -2.22 1.24
N ARG A 201 -6.12 -1.61 2.07
CA ARG A 201 -6.43 -1.35 3.47
C ARG A 201 -7.46 -0.24 3.61
N VAL A 202 -8.51 -0.52 4.37
CA VAL A 202 -9.56 0.43 4.72
C VAL A 202 -9.84 0.36 6.21
N GLU A 203 -9.91 1.52 6.85
CA GLU A 203 -10.22 1.66 8.27
C GLU A 203 -11.70 2.04 8.48
N PRO A 204 -12.25 1.84 9.70
CA PRO A 204 -13.51 2.44 10.10
C PRO A 204 -13.48 3.98 10.02
N ASP A 205 -14.65 4.60 9.89
CA ASP A 205 -14.86 6.05 9.92
C ASP A 205 -14.10 6.89 8.86
N VAL A 206 -13.79 6.29 7.70
CA VAL A 206 -13.18 7.00 6.57
C VAL A 206 -14.22 7.58 5.61
N LYS A 207 -13.79 8.49 4.73
CA LYS A 207 -14.59 9.01 3.61
C LYS A 207 -13.92 8.74 2.28
N PHE A 208 -14.74 8.33 1.30
CA PHE A 208 -14.36 8.26 -0.12
C PHE A 208 -15.17 9.32 -0.88
N PHE A 209 -14.46 10.29 -1.46
CA PHE A 209 -15.10 11.47 -2.04
C PHE A 209 -15.50 11.33 -3.50
N CYS A 210 -14.84 10.44 -4.24
CA CYS A 210 -14.89 10.41 -5.69
C CYS A 210 -15.33 9.03 -6.19
N ASP A 211 -16.12 9.00 -7.25
CA ASP A 211 -16.39 7.80 -8.04
C ASP A 211 -15.10 7.33 -8.73
N LEU A 212 -14.83 6.03 -8.72
CA LEU A 212 -13.75 5.40 -9.47
C LEU A 212 -14.33 4.54 -10.57
N ASP A 213 -14.12 4.96 -11.82
CA ASP A 213 -14.59 4.27 -13.02
C ASP A 213 -13.51 3.37 -13.65
N TYR A 214 -12.42 3.09 -12.93
CA TYR A 214 -11.37 2.16 -13.31
C TYR A 214 -10.94 1.31 -12.11
N ASP A 215 -10.19 0.24 -12.36
CA ASP A 215 -9.66 -0.65 -11.33
C ASP A 215 -8.24 -0.23 -10.89
N PRO A 216 -8.04 0.32 -9.67
CA PRO A 216 -6.72 0.71 -9.19
C PRO A 216 -5.74 -0.46 -9.08
N PHE A 217 -6.23 -1.68 -8.83
CA PHE A 217 -5.35 -2.85 -8.76
C PHE A 217 -4.76 -3.19 -10.13
N LEU A 218 -5.50 -2.95 -11.23
CA LEU A 218 -4.94 -3.12 -12.57
C LEU A 218 -3.86 -2.09 -12.88
N ILE A 219 -3.94 -0.87 -12.35
CA ILE A 219 -2.85 0.11 -12.44
C ILE A 219 -1.63 -0.41 -11.70
N MET A 220 -1.82 -0.91 -10.47
CA MET A 220 -0.73 -1.48 -9.69
C MET A 220 -0.07 -2.66 -10.40
N GLN A 221 -0.86 -3.58 -10.95
CA GLN A 221 -0.41 -4.77 -11.66
C GLN A 221 0.30 -4.44 -12.98
N ASP A 222 -0.32 -3.64 -13.84
CA ASP A 222 0.19 -3.41 -15.19
C ASP A 222 1.44 -2.53 -15.23
N GLN A 223 1.53 -1.59 -14.27
CA GLN A 223 2.65 -0.67 -14.11
C GLN A 223 3.67 -1.13 -13.04
N ASN A 224 3.53 -2.38 -12.55
CA ASN A 224 4.46 -2.99 -11.60
C ASN A 224 4.68 -2.15 -10.32
N LYS A 225 3.62 -1.51 -9.82
CA LYS A 225 3.65 -0.75 -8.56
C LYS A 225 3.58 -1.71 -7.37
N MET A 226 4.26 -1.33 -6.30
CA MET A 226 4.37 -2.10 -5.06
C MET A 226 3.59 -1.47 -3.92
N TYR A 227 3.48 -0.14 -3.89
CA TYR A 227 2.82 0.57 -2.79
C TYR A 227 2.12 1.83 -3.29
N GLY A 228 0.91 2.06 -2.82
CA GLY A 228 0.06 3.17 -3.23
C GLY A 228 -0.58 3.89 -2.05
N PHE A 229 -0.58 5.22 -2.06
CA PHE A 229 -1.05 6.06 -0.96
C PHE A 229 -1.86 7.27 -1.44
N THR A 230 -2.60 7.91 -0.53
CA THR A 230 -3.34 9.17 -0.76
C THR A 230 -2.89 10.31 0.17
N VAL A 231 -2.27 10.02 1.32
CA VAL A 231 -1.80 11.05 2.26
C VAL A 231 -0.38 10.70 2.71
N SER A 232 0.45 11.72 2.88
CA SER A 232 1.77 11.59 3.53
C SER A 232 2.00 12.75 4.48
N LEU A 233 2.60 12.49 5.64
CA LEU A 233 2.83 13.49 6.69
C LEU A 233 4.08 13.18 7.50
N TYR A 234 4.45 14.09 8.39
CA TYR A 234 5.52 13.83 9.37
C TYR A 234 4.99 13.01 10.54
N GLU A 235 5.80 12.08 11.04
CA GLU A 235 5.55 11.42 12.32
C GLU A 235 5.96 12.32 13.50
N TYR A 236 5.34 12.09 14.66
CA TYR A 236 5.74 12.66 15.92
C TYR A 236 7.01 12.00 16.43
N GLU A 237 8.10 12.76 16.51
CA GLU A 237 9.42 12.29 16.95
C GLU A 237 9.42 11.55 18.29
N LEU A 238 8.59 11.99 19.25
CA LEU A 238 8.46 11.36 20.57
C LEU A 238 8.05 9.88 20.52
N THR A 239 7.57 9.40 19.38
CA THR A 239 7.00 8.07 19.21
C THR A 239 7.98 7.10 18.55
N ILE A 240 9.03 7.65 17.93
CA ILE A 240 10.05 6.95 17.14
C ILE A 240 11.49 7.45 17.41
N PRO A 241 11.89 7.85 18.64
CA PRO A 241 13.20 8.46 18.86
C PRO A 241 14.39 7.58 18.45
N THR A 242 14.27 6.25 18.47
CA THR A 242 15.36 5.34 18.05
C THR A 242 15.07 4.55 16.77
N LEU A 243 13.93 4.80 16.11
CA LEU A 243 13.56 4.05 14.89
C LEU A 243 14.62 4.21 13.80
N TRP A 244 15.06 5.43 13.51
CA TRP A 244 16.02 5.66 12.44
C TRP A 244 17.41 5.09 12.72
N ASP A 245 17.84 5.11 13.98
CA ASP A 245 19.10 4.46 14.35
C ASP A 245 19.04 2.95 14.13
N ALA A 246 17.92 2.30 14.50
CA ALA A 246 17.70 0.89 14.18
C ALA A 246 17.67 0.63 12.66
N VAL A 247 17.10 1.55 11.87
CA VAL A 247 17.10 1.45 10.40
C VAL A 247 18.51 1.57 9.83
N LYS A 248 19.32 2.54 10.29
CA LYS A 248 20.72 2.67 9.87
C LYS A 248 21.54 1.44 10.24
N GLU A 249 21.34 0.88 11.43
CA GLU A 249 21.97 -0.39 11.82
C GLU A 249 21.59 -1.53 10.86
N PHE A 250 20.30 -1.63 10.48
CA PHE A 250 19.85 -2.63 9.52
C PHE A 250 20.48 -2.43 8.13
N ILE A 251 20.48 -1.21 7.61
CA ILE A 251 21.09 -0.88 6.30
C ILE A 251 22.58 -1.22 6.30
N HIS A 252 23.29 -0.92 7.40
CA HIS A 252 24.72 -1.25 7.53
C HIS A 252 24.96 -2.77 7.58
N ALA A 253 24.10 -3.52 8.28
CA ALA A 253 24.22 -4.97 8.38
C ALA A 253 23.80 -5.70 7.10
N TYR A 254 22.88 -5.14 6.31
CA TYR A 254 22.29 -5.76 5.12
C TYR A 254 22.22 -4.80 3.92
N PRO A 255 23.35 -4.23 3.47
CA PRO A 255 23.35 -3.24 2.38
C PRO A 255 22.81 -3.82 1.07
N ASP A 256 23.02 -5.12 0.82
CA ASP A 256 22.58 -5.81 -0.39
C ASP A 256 21.05 -5.96 -0.50
N LEU A 257 20.31 -5.77 0.61
CA LEU A 257 18.84 -5.84 0.62
C LEU A 257 18.18 -4.49 0.26
N VAL A 258 18.94 -3.40 0.24
CA VAL A 258 18.42 -2.06 -0.10
C VAL A 258 18.43 -1.89 -1.61
N SER A 259 17.30 -1.44 -2.17
CA SER A 259 17.19 -1.17 -3.60
C SER A 259 18.16 -0.03 -3.99
N PRO A 260 18.92 -0.13 -5.10
CA PRO A 260 19.75 0.97 -5.56
C PRO A 260 18.92 2.16 -6.08
N ASP A 261 17.71 1.89 -6.57
CA ASP A 261 16.76 2.90 -7.07
C ASP A 261 15.69 3.25 -6.00
N ASN A 262 16.06 3.16 -4.72
CA ASN A 262 15.16 3.37 -3.59
C ASN A 262 14.64 4.83 -3.49
N ALA A 263 13.70 5.05 -2.58
CA ALA A 263 13.11 6.34 -2.27
C ALA A 263 13.73 7.00 -1.02
N MET A 264 15.04 6.85 -0.78
CA MET A 264 15.73 7.46 0.39
C MET A 264 15.52 8.98 0.47
N GLN A 265 15.44 9.67 -0.68
CA GLN A 265 15.17 11.11 -0.75
C GLN A 265 13.81 11.51 -0.16
N PHE A 266 12.83 10.60 -0.07
CA PHE A 266 11.59 10.84 0.65
C PHE A 266 11.81 10.81 2.17
N LEU A 267 12.63 9.86 2.65
CA LEU A 267 12.87 9.62 4.08
C LEU A 267 13.90 10.58 4.69
N SER A 268 14.85 11.07 3.91
CA SER A 268 16.01 11.80 4.44
C SER A 268 16.42 12.94 3.50
N ASP A 269 16.66 14.11 4.10
CA ASP A 269 17.12 15.31 3.41
C ASP A 269 18.67 15.34 3.30
N ASP A 270 19.37 14.39 3.94
CA ASP A 270 20.83 14.33 4.06
C ASP A 270 21.42 12.96 3.63
N GLY A 271 20.71 12.23 2.77
CA GLY A 271 21.21 10.99 2.17
C GLY A 271 21.19 9.77 3.10
N GLY A 272 20.48 9.86 4.22
CA GLY A 272 20.25 8.78 5.16
C GLY A 272 20.86 8.98 6.55
N GLU A 273 21.57 10.09 6.79
CA GLU A 273 22.19 10.38 8.09
C GLU A 273 21.13 10.60 9.18
N SER A 274 20.06 11.35 8.84
CA SER A 274 18.90 11.59 9.69
C SER A 274 17.57 11.30 8.99
N TYR A 275 16.55 10.97 9.80
CA TYR A 275 15.18 10.79 9.32
C TYR A 275 14.44 12.13 9.37
N ASN A 276 13.90 12.56 8.23
CA ASN A 276 13.06 13.77 8.18
C ASN A 276 11.64 13.52 8.77
N ARG A 277 11.32 12.26 9.12
CA ARG A 277 10.04 11.77 9.70
C ARG A 277 8.88 11.62 8.72
N CYS A 278 9.10 11.82 7.42
CA CYS A 278 8.07 11.66 6.41
C CYS A 278 7.66 10.19 6.22
N HIS A 279 6.36 9.96 6.22
CA HIS A 279 5.77 8.64 5.98
C HIS A 279 4.47 8.77 5.19
N PHE A 280 4.11 7.73 4.46
CA PHE A 280 2.80 7.51 3.87
C PHE A 280 1.81 7.07 4.95
N TRP A 281 0.61 7.61 4.94
CA TRP A 281 -0.37 7.37 5.99
C TRP A 281 -1.13 6.06 5.77
N SER A 282 -0.78 5.04 6.56
CA SER A 282 -1.14 3.64 6.30
C SER A 282 -2.61 3.28 6.49
N ASN A 283 -3.48 4.19 6.97
CA ASN A 283 -4.93 3.93 7.01
C ASN A 283 -5.55 3.80 5.60
N PHE A 284 -4.86 4.33 4.58
CA PHE A 284 -5.09 4.04 3.19
C PHE A 284 -3.82 3.43 2.60
N GLU A 285 -3.92 2.20 2.11
CA GLU A 285 -2.84 1.55 1.36
C GLU A 285 -3.44 0.71 0.26
N ILE A 286 -2.93 0.85 -0.96
CA ILE A 286 -3.08 -0.19 -1.99
C ILE A 286 -1.69 -0.77 -2.21
N GLY A 287 -1.45 -1.97 -1.71
CA GLY A 287 -0.10 -2.55 -1.69
C GLY A 287 -0.04 -3.92 -2.37
N ASN A 288 1.12 -4.24 -2.93
CA ASN A 288 1.47 -5.60 -3.33
C ASN A 288 1.99 -6.34 -2.10
N LEU A 289 1.33 -7.44 -1.73
CA LEU A 289 1.70 -8.28 -0.58
C LEU A 289 3.10 -8.90 -0.74
N ASP A 290 3.61 -9.03 -1.98
CA ASP A 290 4.96 -9.52 -2.24
C ASP A 290 6.04 -8.56 -1.72
N LEU A 291 5.76 -7.25 -1.61
CA LEU A 291 6.67 -6.31 -0.94
C LEU A 291 6.91 -6.74 0.51
N TRP A 292 5.83 -7.06 1.23
CA TRP A 292 5.87 -7.43 2.64
C TRP A 292 6.36 -8.87 2.87
N ARG A 293 6.05 -9.77 1.93
CA ARG A 293 6.51 -11.17 1.95
C ARG A 293 7.97 -11.34 1.51
N SER A 294 8.56 -10.31 0.91
CA SER A 294 9.93 -10.35 0.43
C SER A 294 10.92 -10.61 1.58
N GLU A 295 12.07 -11.20 1.24
CA GLU A 295 13.17 -11.39 2.19
C GLU A 295 13.64 -10.05 2.80
N PRO A 296 13.87 -8.96 2.02
CA PRO A 296 14.24 -7.65 2.57
C PRO A 296 13.30 -7.16 3.67
N TYR A 297 11.99 -7.14 3.41
CA TYR A 297 11.03 -6.63 4.37
C TYR A 297 10.86 -7.57 5.57
N SER A 298 10.84 -8.89 5.34
CA SER A 298 10.72 -9.86 6.43
C SER A 298 11.89 -9.74 7.41
N LYS A 299 13.13 -9.66 6.90
CA LYS A 299 14.32 -9.44 7.74
C LYS A 299 14.31 -8.09 8.43
N PHE A 300 13.85 -7.05 7.75
CA PHE A 300 13.72 -5.71 8.32
C PHE A 300 12.73 -5.68 9.50
N PHE A 301 11.53 -6.24 9.30
CA PHE A 301 10.55 -6.34 10.36
C PHE A 301 11.08 -7.15 11.55
N ASP A 302 11.69 -8.31 11.30
CA ASP A 302 12.23 -9.16 12.37
C ASP A 302 13.35 -8.41 13.15
N PHE A 303 14.19 -7.64 12.46
CA PHE A 303 15.21 -6.81 13.10
C PHE A 303 14.58 -5.73 14.01
N LEU A 304 13.57 -5.01 13.52
CA LEU A 304 12.86 -4.01 14.31
C LEU A 304 12.08 -4.62 15.49
N ASP A 305 11.47 -5.80 15.31
CA ASP A 305 10.73 -6.49 16.36
C ASP A 305 11.66 -6.94 17.51
N GLN A 306 12.89 -7.34 17.19
CA GLN A 306 13.92 -7.66 18.19
C GLN A 306 14.45 -6.42 18.93
N LYS A 307 14.46 -5.24 18.28
CA LYS A 307 14.79 -3.97 18.95
C LYS A 307 13.74 -3.57 19.99
N GLY A 308 12.50 -4.05 19.83
CA GLY A 308 11.41 -3.86 20.78
C GLY A 308 10.79 -2.47 20.77
N GLY A 309 11.10 -1.62 19.79
CA GLY A 309 10.61 -0.24 19.72
C GLY A 309 9.09 -0.11 19.57
N PHE A 310 8.40 -1.15 19.09
CA PHE A 310 6.93 -1.23 19.17
C PHE A 310 6.39 -1.13 20.61
N TYR A 311 7.16 -1.58 21.60
CA TYR A 311 6.75 -1.64 23.01
C TYR A 311 7.52 -0.70 23.95
N TYR A 312 8.83 -0.53 23.73
CA TYR A 312 9.64 0.44 24.45
C TYR A 312 9.44 1.87 23.95
N GLU A 313 8.89 2.05 22.75
CA GLU A 313 8.45 3.34 22.21
C GLU A 313 6.99 3.21 21.76
N ARG A 314 6.64 3.76 20.58
CA ARG A 314 5.32 3.64 19.97
C ARG A 314 5.43 3.65 18.45
N TRP A 315 6.35 2.85 17.91
CA TRP A 315 6.57 2.73 16.47
C TRP A 315 5.26 2.35 15.77
N GLY A 316 4.76 3.26 14.94
CA GLY A 316 3.58 3.03 14.12
C GLY A 316 3.90 2.16 12.91
N ASP A 317 2.91 1.43 12.41
CA ASP A 317 3.02 0.74 11.13
C ASP A 317 3.23 1.71 9.97
N ALA A 318 2.67 2.92 10.01
CA ALA A 318 2.82 3.91 8.95
C ALA A 318 4.30 4.28 8.67
N PRO A 319 5.12 4.72 9.65
CA PRO A 319 6.55 4.94 9.40
C PRO A 319 7.31 3.65 9.07
N VAL A 320 6.96 2.49 9.66
CA VAL A 320 7.63 1.21 9.35
C VAL A 320 7.40 0.77 7.91
N HIS A 321 6.15 0.78 7.44
CA HIS A 321 5.76 0.50 6.06
C HIS A 321 6.40 1.48 5.10
N SER A 322 6.41 2.77 5.45
CA SER A 322 7.00 3.81 4.59
C SER A 322 8.49 3.62 4.41
N ILE A 323 9.22 3.34 5.49
CA ILE A 323 10.65 3.04 5.43
C ILE A 323 10.88 1.75 4.66
N GLY A 324 10.12 0.68 4.92
CA GLY A 324 10.24 -0.59 4.20
C GLY A 324 9.97 -0.46 2.69
N ALA A 325 8.88 0.20 2.31
CA ALA A 325 8.55 0.48 0.91
C ALA A 325 9.63 1.36 0.25
N ALA A 326 10.06 2.43 0.95
CA ALA A 326 11.03 3.35 0.41
C ALA A 326 12.43 2.74 0.29
N LEU A 327 12.82 1.77 1.12
CA LEU A 327 14.13 1.11 1.03
C LEU A 327 14.15 -0.09 0.05
N PHE A 328 13.07 -0.86 -0.03
CA PHE A 328 13.06 -2.16 -0.71
C PHE A 328 12.34 -2.16 -2.06
N ALA A 329 11.42 -1.22 -2.31
CA ALA A 329 10.90 -0.98 -3.64
C ALA A 329 11.77 0.04 -4.40
N LYS A 330 11.63 0.09 -5.72
CA LYS A 330 12.13 1.24 -6.49
C LYS A 330 11.20 2.43 -6.29
N LYS A 331 11.73 3.64 -6.34
CA LYS A 331 10.95 4.87 -6.16
C LYS A 331 9.79 5.00 -7.16
N ASP A 332 9.95 4.51 -8.39
CA ASP A 332 8.91 4.52 -9.43
C ASP A 332 7.81 3.47 -9.21
N GLN A 333 8.01 2.52 -8.29
CA GLN A 333 7.00 1.53 -7.87
C GLN A 333 6.11 2.04 -6.73
N ILE A 334 6.41 3.21 -6.16
CA ILE A 334 5.54 3.89 -5.19
C ILE A 334 4.62 4.84 -5.96
N HIS A 335 3.33 4.81 -5.68
CA HIS A 335 2.32 5.54 -6.42
C HIS A 335 1.46 6.43 -5.51
N PHE A 336 1.32 7.69 -5.90
CA PHE A 336 0.37 8.61 -5.28
C PHE A 336 -0.94 8.59 -6.08
N PHE A 337 -2.03 8.16 -5.45
CA PHE A 337 -3.37 8.14 -6.05
C PHE A 337 -4.03 9.52 -5.96
N ASN A 338 -3.61 10.43 -6.83
CA ASN A 338 -4.08 11.83 -6.89
C ASN A 338 -5.57 11.98 -7.28
N ASP A 339 -6.24 10.90 -7.67
CA ASP A 339 -7.64 10.86 -8.11
C ASP A 339 -8.57 10.13 -7.14
N ILE A 340 -8.02 9.49 -6.09
CA ILE A 340 -8.82 8.83 -5.04
C ILE A 340 -9.00 9.79 -3.87
N GLY A 341 -10.06 10.59 -3.90
CA GLY A 341 -10.39 11.48 -2.78
C GLY A 341 -10.69 10.70 -1.51
N TYR A 342 -9.94 10.98 -0.45
CA TYR A 342 -9.94 10.21 0.79
C TYR A 342 -9.81 11.11 2.02
N ARG A 343 -10.49 10.75 3.11
CA ARG A 343 -10.29 11.37 4.43
C ARG A 343 -10.34 10.32 5.52
N HIS A 344 -9.39 10.44 6.42
CA HIS A 344 -9.44 9.90 7.76
C HIS A 344 -9.13 11.08 8.68
N GLU A 345 -9.89 11.27 9.76
CA GLU A 345 -9.73 12.50 10.55
C GLU A 345 -8.29 12.67 11.07
N PRO A 346 -7.72 13.89 11.03
CA PRO A 346 -8.29 15.13 10.50
C PRO A 346 -7.93 15.45 9.05
N PHE A 347 -7.13 14.60 8.37
CA PHE A 347 -6.52 14.93 7.08
C PHE A 347 -7.33 14.43 5.91
N GLN A 348 -7.33 15.22 4.84
CA GLN A 348 -8.09 14.97 3.62
C GLN A 348 -7.21 15.20 2.41
N HIS A 349 -7.19 14.22 1.51
CA HIS A 349 -6.78 14.41 0.12
C HIS A 349 -8.03 14.64 -0.73
N CYS A 350 -8.06 15.76 -1.45
CA CYS A 350 -9.14 16.06 -2.39
C CYS A 350 -8.54 16.28 -3.79
N PRO A 351 -8.86 15.42 -4.78
CA PRO A 351 -8.41 15.60 -6.15
C PRO A 351 -8.72 17.00 -6.67
N GLN A 352 -7.90 17.51 -7.58
CA GLN A 352 -8.01 18.90 -8.06
C GLN A 352 -8.37 18.95 -9.55
N GLY A 353 -9.10 19.99 -9.95
CA GLY A 353 -9.40 20.35 -11.34
C GLY A 353 -10.09 19.23 -12.13
N ALA A 354 -9.41 18.75 -13.17
CA ALA A 354 -9.98 17.73 -14.07
C ALA A 354 -10.25 16.40 -13.36
N ALA A 355 -9.39 16.01 -12.40
CA ALA A 355 -9.55 14.78 -11.62
C ALA A 355 -10.78 14.89 -10.70
N HIS A 356 -10.95 16.03 -10.01
CA HIS A 356 -12.13 16.33 -9.19
C HIS A 356 -13.43 16.17 -9.97
N LYS A 357 -13.50 16.82 -11.13
CA LYS A 357 -14.66 16.78 -12.02
C LYS A 357 -14.92 15.39 -12.58
N LYS A 358 -13.89 14.66 -13.00
CA LYS A 358 -14.02 13.30 -13.56
C LYS A 358 -14.57 12.33 -12.51
N GLY A 359 -13.99 12.35 -11.30
CA GLY A 359 -14.42 11.54 -10.18
C GLY A 359 -15.73 12.00 -9.53
N LYS A 360 -16.37 13.07 -10.03
CA LYS A 360 -17.59 13.68 -9.43
C LYS A 360 -17.43 13.88 -7.92
N CYS A 361 -16.26 14.35 -7.52
CA CYS A 361 -15.87 14.42 -6.13
C CYS A 361 -16.79 15.38 -5.35
N TRP A 362 -17.11 15.02 -4.11
CA TRP A 362 -17.93 15.88 -3.22
C TRP A 362 -17.13 16.59 -2.12
N CYS A 363 -15.81 16.39 -2.05
CA CYS A 363 -14.93 17.19 -1.20
C CYS A 363 -14.77 18.61 -1.75
N ASP A 364 -14.50 19.54 -0.83
CA ASP A 364 -14.10 20.91 -1.15
C ASP A 364 -12.62 20.93 -1.55
N GLU A 365 -12.33 21.34 -2.79
CA GLU A 365 -10.95 21.40 -3.33
C GLU A 365 -10.03 22.29 -2.47
N SER A 366 -10.58 23.29 -1.77
CA SER A 366 -9.81 24.16 -0.87
C SER A 366 -9.40 23.49 0.44
N GLN A 367 -10.02 22.36 0.79
CA GLN A 367 -9.69 21.55 1.96
C GLN A 367 -8.83 20.35 1.52
N ASN A 368 -7.61 20.64 1.09
CA ASN A 368 -6.66 19.62 0.63
C ASN A 368 -5.35 19.70 1.43
N PHE A 369 -4.96 18.60 2.06
CA PHE A 369 -3.77 18.50 2.90
C PHE A 369 -2.47 18.36 2.09
N ASP A 370 -2.54 17.96 0.82
CA ASP A 370 -1.40 17.57 -0.02
C ASP A 370 -0.17 18.49 0.08
N TYR A 371 -0.35 19.81 0.12
CA TYR A 371 0.75 20.79 0.12
C TYR A 371 0.80 21.65 1.38
N GLU A 372 0.08 21.24 2.43
CA GLU A 372 0.14 21.89 3.74
C GLU A 372 1.50 21.68 4.41
N TRP A 373 1.84 22.54 5.38
CA TRP A 373 3.16 22.56 6.03
C TRP A 373 3.55 21.23 6.70
N TYR A 374 2.55 20.44 7.12
CA TYR A 374 2.74 19.14 7.77
C TYR A 374 2.62 17.94 6.82
N SER A 375 2.39 18.18 5.52
CA SER A 375 2.38 17.14 4.50
C SER A 375 3.80 16.86 3.99
N CYS A 376 3.99 15.64 3.51
CA CYS A 376 5.23 15.18 2.89
C CYS A 376 5.13 15.00 1.37
N LEU A 377 4.01 15.34 0.73
CA LEU A 377 3.85 15.14 -0.72
C LEU A 377 4.88 15.95 -1.53
N ASN A 378 5.24 17.14 -1.05
CA ASN A 378 6.32 17.95 -1.63
C ASN A 378 7.67 17.20 -1.71
N ARG A 379 7.98 16.34 -0.73
CA ARG A 379 9.20 15.51 -0.77
C ARG A 379 9.05 14.34 -1.71
N TYR A 380 7.87 13.75 -1.77
CA TYR A 380 7.58 12.71 -2.74
C TYR A 380 7.74 13.24 -4.18
N ASP A 381 7.19 14.42 -4.49
CA ASP A 381 7.32 15.06 -5.79
C ASP A 381 8.79 15.32 -6.17
N LYS A 382 9.60 15.79 -5.22
CA LYS A 382 11.03 16.08 -5.44
C LYS A 382 11.89 14.87 -5.81
N MET A 383 11.43 13.65 -5.55
CA MET A 383 12.16 12.44 -5.96
C MET A 383 12.21 12.24 -7.49
N PHE A 384 11.34 12.95 -8.22
CA PHE A 384 11.14 12.81 -9.66
C PHE A 384 11.42 14.11 -10.43
N THR A 385 12.09 15.09 -9.83
CA THR A 385 12.34 16.41 -10.42
C THR A 385 13.78 16.85 -10.31
#